data_AF-A0A2V3PNK6-F1
#
_entry.id   AF-A0A2V3PNK6-F1
#
_cell.length_a   1.000
_cell.length_b   1.000
_cell.length_c   1.000
_cell.angle_alpha   90.00
_cell.angle_beta   90.00
_cell.angle_gamma   90.00
#
_symmetry.space_group_name_H-M   'P 1'
#
loop_
_entity.id
_entity.type
_entity.pdbx_description
1 polymer ?
#
loop_
_entity_poly.entity_id
_entity_poly.type
_entity_poly.pdbx_seq_one_letter_code
_entity_poly.pdbx_strand_id
1 'polypeptide(L)'
;MKKSPFFNNCFSVIYDYFCKKKYIPCKIMPKIIDISKWNKELHVHTTGTRNKFIVISPKDEKFYFKSSLKKKNKDYKYEFWSEVIASKVGYMLNFDVISYNVAYFENEIGCISKSIIDEKDEEHHEGYRYIVEKYPDFKTNFKKTHSFQKIAEALKSIDSEHCIKGIIKMIIFDAIIGNTDRHSENWAIVITGKEIYQILKDMHSVSFWNKLIYNIHLTYKFRRRITIARIQKRYRRGYYKLSPLYDNGSSLGRELDESRINEYLNNQEKLIHFINKGKPDIRWNDKHLNHLELIRTIRLDYPNEVNSAINEIKQRYNKNKLIEIIDNIDKRIPPKFVEYTIPQNRKQFIIKYIDLRINSIIEL
;
A
#
# COMPACT_ATOMS: atom_id res chain seq x y z
N MET A 1 7.02 45.66 -18.12
CA MET A 1 7.39 44.89 -16.91
C MET A 1 8.35 43.78 -17.30
N LYS A 2 9.62 43.83 -16.86
CA LYS A 2 10.53 42.69 -17.01
C LYS A 2 9.90 41.50 -16.29
N LYS A 3 9.49 40.46 -17.03
CA LYS A 3 8.97 39.22 -16.45
C LYS A 3 10.09 38.61 -15.61
N SER A 4 9.91 38.53 -14.30
CA SER A 4 10.90 37.90 -13.44
C SER A 4 11.06 36.42 -13.85
N PRO A 5 12.29 35.91 -14.04
CA PRO A 5 12.57 34.51 -14.42
C PRO A 5 11.89 33.48 -13.51
N PHE A 6 11.67 33.86 -12.25
CA PHE A 6 10.95 33.09 -11.24
C PHE A 6 9.55 32.69 -11.70
N PHE A 7 8.83 33.60 -12.37
CA PHE A 7 7.44 33.36 -12.75
C PHE A 7 7.31 32.32 -13.85
N ASN A 8 8.14 32.39 -14.91
CA ASN A 8 8.04 31.44 -16.03
C ASN A 8 8.40 30.01 -15.60
N ASN A 9 9.41 29.84 -14.74
CA ASN A 9 9.81 28.53 -14.22
C ASN A 9 8.73 27.93 -13.28
N CYS A 10 8.16 28.76 -12.40
CA CYS A 10 7.05 28.36 -11.53
C CYS A 10 5.82 27.88 -12.33
N PHE A 11 5.52 28.53 -13.46
CA PHE A 11 4.39 28.19 -14.32
C PHE A 11 4.54 26.92 -15.16
N SER A 12 5.77 26.52 -15.54
CA SER A 12 5.99 25.26 -16.27
C SER A 12 5.90 24.07 -15.31
N VAL A 13 6.55 24.16 -14.15
CA VAL A 13 6.58 23.08 -13.15
C VAL A 13 5.16 22.76 -12.64
N ILE A 14 4.33 23.78 -12.38
CA ILE A 14 2.93 23.58 -11.97
C ILE A 14 2.08 22.97 -13.11
N TYR A 15 2.34 23.34 -14.37
CA TYR A 15 1.60 22.81 -15.51
C TYR A 15 1.92 21.33 -15.74
N ASP A 16 3.20 20.96 -15.74
CA ASP A 16 3.66 19.59 -15.94
C ASP A 16 3.18 18.65 -14.82
N TYR A 17 3.13 19.13 -13.58
CA TYR A 17 2.55 18.40 -12.44
C TYR A 17 1.09 18.03 -12.66
N PHE A 18 0.28 18.93 -13.21
CA PHE A 18 -1.15 18.67 -13.44
C PHE A 18 -1.42 17.85 -14.71
N CYS A 19 -0.47 17.76 -15.64
CA CYS A 19 -0.58 17.01 -16.89
C CYS A 19 -0.02 15.58 -16.82
N LYS A 20 0.81 15.25 -15.82
CA LYS A 20 1.30 13.88 -15.60
C LYS A 20 0.32 13.06 -14.76
N LYS A 21 -0.49 12.20 -15.43
CA LYS A 21 -0.91 10.90 -14.88
C LYS A 21 -1.43 9.99 -15.98
N LYS A 22 -0.62 9.02 -16.39
CA LYS A 22 -1.08 7.84 -17.13
C LYS A 22 -1.39 6.74 -16.11
N TYR A 23 -2.65 6.36 -16.02
CA TYR A 23 -3.06 5.11 -15.39
C TYR A 23 -2.56 3.97 -16.29
N ILE A 24 -1.65 3.14 -15.77
CA ILE A 24 -1.24 1.91 -16.44
C ILE A 24 -2.10 0.79 -15.86
N PRO A 25 -3.03 0.19 -16.63
CA PRO A 25 -3.82 -0.93 -16.13
C PRO A 25 -2.89 -2.10 -15.82
N CYS A 26 -2.85 -2.52 -14.55
CA CYS A 26 -2.13 -3.72 -14.13
C CYS A 26 -2.90 -4.97 -14.58
N LYS A 27 -2.17 -5.97 -15.11
CA LYS A 27 -2.76 -7.28 -15.44
C LYS A 27 -3.09 -8.04 -14.15
N ILE A 28 -4.25 -8.69 -14.13
CA ILE A 28 -4.78 -9.45 -12.98
C ILE A 28 -3.91 -10.67 -12.66
N MET A 29 -3.28 -11.30 -13.66
CA MET A 29 -2.37 -12.43 -13.46
C MET A 29 -0.91 -11.98 -13.32
N PRO A 30 -0.14 -12.57 -12.39
CA PRO A 30 1.27 -12.22 -12.25
C PRO A 30 2.07 -12.66 -13.48
N LYS A 31 3.10 -11.88 -13.81
CA LYS A 31 4.17 -12.31 -14.69
C LYS A 31 5.17 -13.15 -13.90
N ILE A 32 5.94 -13.95 -14.61
CA ILE A 32 7.13 -14.63 -14.09
C ILE A 32 8.33 -14.07 -14.83
N ILE A 33 9.33 -13.60 -14.09
CA ILE A 33 10.45 -12.84 -14.63
C ILE A 33 11.75 -13.50 -14.18
N ASP A 34 12.60 -13.86 -15.13
CA ASP A 34 14.00 -14.17 -14.85
C ASP A 34 14.76 -12.86 -14.65
N ILE A 35 15.24 -12.63 -13.44
CA ILE A 35 16.03 -11.44 -13.09
C ILE A 35 17.51 -11.76 -12.89
N SER A 36 17.95 -12.97 -13.24
CA SER A 36 19.33 -13.43 -13.03
C SER A 36 20.35 -12.61 -13.84
N LYS A 37 19.92 -11.97 -14.94
CA LYS A 37 20.74 -11.08 -15.78
C LYS A 37 20.58 -9.60 -15.43
N TRP A 38 19.80 -9.26 -14.41
CA TRP A 38 19.58 -7.86 -14.02
C TRP A 38 20.70 -7.41 -13.08
N ASN A 39 20.99 -6.11 -13.10
CA ASN A 39 22.06 -5.55 -12.27
C ASN A 39 21.61 -5.51 -10.80
N LYS A 40 22.27 -6.27 -9.93
CA LYS A 40 22.01 -6.28 -8.49
C LYS A 40 22.74 -5.13 -7.80
N GLU A 41 22.02 -4.30 -7.06
CA GLU A 41 22.65 -3.27 -6.23
C GLU A 41 23.29 -3.94 -5.00
N LEU A 42 24.62 -3.86 -4.89
CA LEU A 42 25.41 -4.54 -3.84
C LEU A 42 25.35 -3.83 -2.47
N HIS A 43 24.86 -2.59 -2.39
CA HIS A 43 25.05 -1.69 -1.23
C HIS A 43 23.74 -1.21 -0.58
N VAL A 44 22.69 -2.02 -0.59
CA VAL A 44 21.45 -1.67 0.10
C VAL A 44 21.34 -2.49 1.38
N HIS A 45 21.61 -1.85 2.52
CA HIS A 45 21.24 -2.39 3.82
C HIS A 45 19.72 -2.44 3.90
N THR A 46 19.16 -3.60 3.59
CA THR A 46 17.72 -3.78 3.69
C THR A 46 17.40 -4.28 5.10
N THR A 47 16.80 -3.44 5.94
CA THR A 47 16.37 -3.78 7.31
C THR A 47 15.31 -4.88 7.32
N GLY A 48 15.61 -6.11 7.73
CA GLY A 48 14.60 -7.18 7.77
C GLY A 48 15.20 -8.57 7.91
N THR A 49 14.35 -9.56 8.15
CA THR A 49 14.80 -10.94 8.43
C THR A 49 14.89 -11.84 7.20
N ARG A 50 14.45 -11.35 6.04
CA ARG A 50 14.31 -12.06 4.76
C ARG A 50 15.43 -11.66 3.80
N ASN A 51 15.79 -12.54 2.87
CA ASN A 51 16.62 -12.16 1.73
C ASN A 51 15.83 -11.19 0.84
N LYS A 52 16.34 -9.97 0.75
CA LYS A 52 15.75 -8.92 -0.07
C LYS A 52 16.86 -8.05 -0.64
N PHE A 53 16.76 -7.76 -1.92
CA PHE A 53 17.75 -6.96 -2.63
C PHE A 53 17.09 -6.17 -3.75
N ILE A 54 17.79 -5.14 -4.19
CA ILE A 54 17.36 -4.27 -5.28
C ILE A 54 18.03 -4.74 -6.57
N VAL A 55 17.25 -4.75 -7.65
CA VAL A 55 17.73 -5.02 -9.00
C VAL A 55 17.30 -3.91 -9.94
N ILE A 56 18.15 -3.59 -10.91
CA ILE A 56 17.89 -2.64 -11.99
C ILE A 56 17.62 -3.44 -13.27
N SER A 57 16.46 -3.21 -13.88
CA SER A 57 16.07 -3.87 -15.11
C SER A 57 16.89 -3.35 -16.30
N PRO A 58 16.90 -4.05 -17.46
CA PRO A 58 17.55 -3.56 -18.69
C PRO A 58 17.00 -2.24 -19.24
N LYS A 59 15.96 -1.67 -18.62
CA LYS A 59 15.35 -0.39 -18.98
C LYS A 59 15.64 0.70 -17.93
N ASP A 60 16.64 0.48 -17.08
CA ASP A 60 17.01 1.38 -15.97
C ASP A 60 15.86 1.64 -14.98
N GLU A 61 15.01 0.62 -14.76
CA GLU A 61 13.94 0.69 -13.78
C GLU A 61 14.33 -0.08 -12.52
N LYS A 62 14.11 0.53 -11.35
CA LYS A 62 14.42 -0.05 -10.03
C LYS A 62 13.31 -0.99 -9.54
N PHE A 63 13.70 -2.18 -9.09
CA PHE A 63 12.79 -3.19 -8.54
C PHE A 63 13.31 -3.76 -7.21
N TYR A 64 12.37 -4.17 -6.36
CA TYR A 64 12.62 -4.82 -5.08
C TYR A 64 12.25 -6.29 -5.18
N PHE A 65 13.24 -7.17 -5.01
CA PHE A 65 13.03 -8.61 -4.92
C PHE A 65 12.98 -9.04 -3.45
N LYS A 66 12.04 -9.93 -3.10
CA LYS A 66 11.89 -10.53 -1.78
C LYS A 66 11.60 -12.02 -1.91
N SER A 67 12.40 -12.87 -1.25
CA SER A 67 12.09 -14.30 -1.11
C SER A 67 11.38 -14.59 0.21
N SER A 68 10.85 -15.81 0.33
CA SER A 68 10.22 -16.31 1.55
C SER A 68 11.23 -16.51 2.68
N LEU A 69 10.80 -16.27 3.92
CA LEU A 69 11.63 -16.54 5.10
C LEU A 69 11.91 -18.05 5.26
N LYS A 70 13.19 -18.41 5.28
CA LYS A 70 13.67 -19.76 5.64
C LYS A 70 14.72 -19.67 6.75
N LYS A 71 14.35 -20.09 7.96
CA LYS A 71 15.22 -20.21 9.15
C LYS A 71 15.03 -21.59 9.78
N LYS A 72 15.99 -22.06 10.59
CA LYS A 72 16.03 -23.42 11.19
C LYS A 72 14.69 -23.90 11.78
N ASN A 73 13.90 -23.00 12.37
CA ASN A 73 12.60 -23.30 13.00
C ASN A 73 11.41 -22.50 12.41
N LYS A 74 11.61 -21.79 11.29
CA LYS A 74 10.57 -20.99 10.64
C LYS A 74 10.74 -21.08 9.13
N ASP A 75 9.88 -21.86 8.49
CA ASP A 75 9.79 -21.96 7.04
C ASP A 75 8.43 -21.42 6.59
N TYR A 76 8.43 -20.21 6.03
CA TYR A 76 7.24 -19.62 5.44
C TYR A 76 7.33 -19.71 3.91
N LYS A 77 7.52 -20.93 3.38
CA LYS A 77 7.68 -21.22 1.95
C LYS A 77 6.76 -20.41 1.03
N TYR A 78 5.49 -20.26 1.39
CA TYR A 78 4.47 -19.56 0.60
C TYR A 78 4.30 -18.06 0.93
N GLU A 79 5.16 -17.46 1.75
CA GLU A 79 5.07 -16.04 2.15
C GLU A 79 5.16 -15.08 0.95
N PHE A 80 6.03 -15.35 -0.03
CA PHE A 80 6.07 -14.54 -1.25
C PHE A 80 4.76 -14.65 -2.05
N TRP A 81 4.06 -15.78 -2.00
CA TRP A 81 2.74 -15.91 -2.60
C TRP A 81 1.70 -15.05 -1.88
N SER A 82 1.82 -14.86 -0.57
CA SER A 82 0.94 -13.93 0.15
C SER A 82 1.05 -12.50 -0.39
N GLU A 83 2.25 -12.03 -0.73
CA GLU A 83 2.47 -10.73 -1.39
C GLU A 83 1.80 -10.67 -2.78
N VAL A 84 2.03 -11.70 -3.60
CA VAL A 84 1.49 -11.75 -4.96
C VAL A 84 -0.03 -11.84 -4.94
N ILE A 85 -0.61 -12.73 -4.14
CA ILE A 85 -2.05 -12.89 -3.98
C ILE A 85 -2.68 -11.60 -3.46
N ALA A 86 -2.14 -11.00 -2.39
CA ALA A 86 -2.64 -9.74 -1.85
C ALA A 86 -2.65 -8.64 -2.94
N SER A 87 -1.60 -8.53 -3.76
CA SER A 87 -1.61 -7.57 -4.88
C SER A 87 -2.74 -7.82 -5.87
N LYS A 88 -3.02 -9.08 -6.24
CA LYS A 88 -4.04 -9.40 -7.25
C LYS A 88 -5.45 -9.23 -6.71
N VAL A 89 -5.68 -9.64 -5.46
CA VAL A 89 -6.94 -9.42 -4.74
C VAL A 89 -7.18 -7.93 -4.53
N GLY A 90 -6.14 -7.17 -4.17
CA GLY A 90 -6.18 -5.71 -4.06
C GLY A 90 -6.65 -5.06 -5.35
N TYR A 91 -6.05 -5.40 -6.50
CA TYR A 91 -6.50 -4.89 -7.80
C TYR A 91 -7.92 -5.31 -8.17
N MET A 92 -8.30 -6.56 -7.88
CA MET A 92 -9.67 -7.04 -8.12
C MET A 92 -10.70 -6.17 -7.40
N LEU A 93 -10.39 -5.77 -6.16
CA LEU A 93 -11.26 -4.99 -5.30
C LEU A 93 -11.01 -3.47 -5.37
N ASN A 94 -10.12 -3.00 -6.26
CA ASN A 94 -9.77 -1.60 -6.46
C ASN A 94 -9.12 -0.92 -5.23
N PHE A 95 -8.28 -1.66 -4.50
CA PHE A 95 -7.33 -1.10 -3.55
C PHE A 95 -6.05 -0.66 -4.26
N ASP A 96 -5.43 0.41 -3.77
CA ASP A 96 -4.12 0.87 -4.24
C ASP A 96 -3.03 0.03 -3.57
N VAL A 97 -2.72 -1.12 -4.17
CA VAL A 97 -1.71 -2.07 -3.68
C VAL A 97 -0.57 -2.12 -4.68
N ILE A 98 0.67 -2.24 -4.19
CA ILE A 98 1.83 -2.41 -5.05
C ILE A 98 1.68 -3.66 -5.92
N SER A 99 2.07 -3.57 -7.19
CA SER A 99 2.01 -4.72 -8.09
C SER A 99 3.17 -5.66 -7.83
N TYR A 100 2.86 -6.86 -7.34
CA TYR A 100 3.83 -7.95 -7.26
C TYR A 100 3.70 -8.90 -8.44
N ASN A 101 4.85 -9.29 -8.97
CA ASN A 101 5.00 -10.41 -9.90
C ASN A 101 5.88 -11.47 -9.24
N VAL A 102 5.94 -12.65 -9.85
CA VAL A 102 6.90 -13.67 -9.44
C VAL A 102 8.21 -13.40 -10.17
N ALA A 103 9.33 -13.56 -9.48
CA ALA A 103 10.64 -13.52 -10.10
C ALA A 103 11.54 -14.60 -9.54
N TYR A 104 12.60 -14.90 -10.27
CA TYR A 104 13.69 -15.74 -9.77
C TYR A 104 15.05 -15.17 -10.17
N PHE A 105 15.99 -15.29 -9.24
CA PHE A 105 17.40 -14.96 -9.39
C PHE A 105 18.19 -16.24 -9.17
N GLU A 106 18.77 -16.79 -10.24
CA GLU A 106 19.48 -18.07 -10.22
C GLU A 106 18.59 -19.20 -9.65
N ASN A 107 18.89 -19.64 -8.42
CA ASN A 107 18.19 -20.71 -7.69
C ASN A 107 17.23 -20.19 -6.61
N GLU A 108 17.04 -18.87 -6.50
CA GLU A 108 16.14 -18.26 -5.52
C GLU A 108 14.88 -17.74 -6.22
N ILE A 109 13.71 -18.12 -5.72
CA ILE A 109 12.40 -17.64 -6.19
C ILE A 109 11.75 -16.76 -5.12
N GLY A 110 11.01 -15.74 -5.58
CA GLY A 110 10.31 -14.82 -4.71
C GLY A 110 9.32 -13.94 -5.47
N CYS A 111 8.93 -12.85 -4.83
CA CYS A 111 8.13 -11.80 -5.45
C CYS A 111 9.02 -10.61 -5.82
N ILE A 112 8.59 -9.86 -6.84
CA ILE A 112 9.23 -8.64 -7.27
C ILE A 112 8.20 -7.54 -7.48
N SER A 113 8.53 -6.33 -7.06
CA SER A 113 7.76 -5.12 -7.33
C SER A 113 8.66 -4.02 -7.88
N LYS A 114 8.09 -3.14 -8.70
CA LYS A 114 8.76 -1.90 -9.10
C LYS A 114 8.84 -0.96 -7.90
N SER A 115 9.85 -0.09 -7.85
CA SER A 115 9.92 0.98 -6.87
C SER A 115 8.61 1.77 -6.81
N ILE A 116 8.19 2.09 -5.58
CA ILE A 116 6.97 2.86 -5.31
C ILE A 116 7.13 4.31 -5.78
N ILE A 117 8.32 4.86 -5.62
CA ILE A 117 8.64 6.27 -5.87
C ILE A 117 9.62 6.42 -7.04
N ASP A 118 9.52 7.56 -7.71
CA ASP A 118 10.62 8.12 -8.50
C ASP A 118 11.57 8.89 -7.56
N GLU A 119 12.72 8.31 -7.24
CA GLU A 119 13.68 8.86 -6.26
C GLU A 119 14.21 10.25 -6.63
N LYS A 120 14.03 10.70 -7.88
CA LYS A 120 14.39 12.05 -8.30
C LYS A 120 13.43 13.12 -7.77
N ASP A 121 12.13 12.83 -7.79
CA ASP A 121 11.07 13.82 -7.59
C ASP A 121 10.20 13.55 -6.34
N GLU A 122 10.34 12.35 -5.75
CA GLU A 122 9.47 11.84 -4.69
C GLU A 122 10.27 11.31 -3.50
N GLU A 123 9.72 11.47 -2.29
CA GLU A 123 10.22 10.83 -1.06
C GLU A 123 9.19 9.86 -0.51
N HIS A 124 9.68 8.81 0.15
CA HIS A 124 8.86 7.81 0.80
C HIS A 124 9.12 7.83 2.30
N HIS A 125 8.18 8.37 3.08
CA HIS A 125 8.31 8.50 4.52
C HIS A 125 7.37 7.55 5.25
N GLU A 126 7.95 6.59 5.96
CA GLU A 126 7.23 5.62 6.78
C GLU A 126 6.37 6.29 7.86
N GLY A 127 5.21 5.71 8.15
CA GLY A 127 4.28 6.20 9.16
C GLY A 127 4.90 6.35 10.55
N TYR A 128 5.85 5.48 10.89
CA TYR A 128 6.65 5.54 12.12
C TYR A 128 7.24 6.92 12.36
N ARG A 129 7.79 7.55 11.32
CA ARG A 129 8.40 8.88 11.41
C ARG A 129 7.42 9.91 11.94
N TYR A 130 6.22 9.97 11.36
CA TYR A 130 5.21 10.96 11.70
C TYR A 130 4.61 10.72 13.10
N ILE A 131 4.44 9.45 13.47
CA ILE A 131 3.97 9.11 14.81
C ILE A 131 5.00 9.51 15.86
N VAL A 132 6.29 9.21 15.65
CA VAL A 132 7.36 9.58 16.60
C VAL A 132 7.52 11.10 16.71
N GLU A 133 7.42 11.82 15.59
CA GLU A 133 7.49 13.29 15.59
C GLU A 133 6.38 13.92 16.46
N LYS A 134 5.18 13.33 16.43
CA LYS A 134 4.04 13.78 17.26
C LYS A 134 4.08 13.22 18.69
N TYR A 135 4.53 11.99 18.87
CA TYR A 135 4.57 11.24 20.12
C TYR A 135 5.95 10.59 20.31
N PRO A 136 6.93 11.31 20.87
CA PRO A 136 8.30 10.79 21.02
C PRO A 136 8.40 9.49 21.83
N ASP A 137 7.48 9.28 22.78
CA ASP A 137 7.35 8.06 23.59
C ASP A 137 6.97 6.81 22.77
N PHE A 138 6.42 6.99 21.56
CA PHE A 138 6.16 5.88 20.65
C PHE A 138 7.42 5.09 20.31
N LYS A 139 8.59 5.74 20.29
CA LYS A 139 9.88 5.10 19.97
C LYS A 139 10.18 3.90 20.86
N THR A 140 9.78 3.92 22.14
CA THR A 140 10.03 2.85 23.10
C THR A 140 8.91 1.81 23.16
N ASN A 141 7.69 2.16 22.73
CA ASN A 141 6.49 1.34 22.89
C ASN A 141 5.72 1.10 21.57
N PHE A 142 6.39 1.21 20.41
CA PHE A 142 5.75 1.20 19.10
C PHE A 142 4.86 -0.03 18.86
N LYS A 143 5.27 -1.22 19.32
CA LYS A 143 4.50 -2.47 19.19
C LYS A 143 3.20 -2.52 19.98
N LYS A 144 3.09 -1.73 21.05
CA LYS A 144 1.93 -1.77 21.97
C LYS A 144 1.00 -0.57 21.80
N THR A 145 1.47 0.49 21.15
CA THR A 145 0.79 1.78 21.13
C THR A 145 0.48 2.29 19.72
N HIS A 146 0.64 1.46 18.68
CA HIS A 146 0.25 1.79 17.31
C HIS A 146 -1.28 1.76 17.21
N SER A 147 -1.89 2.94 17.32
CA SER A 147 -3.34 3.10 17.32
C SER A 147 -3.81 3.99 16.17
N PHE A 148 -5.05 3.77 15.75
CA PHE A 148 -5.70 4.60 14.74
C PHE A 148 -5.69 6.09 15.11
N GLN A 149 -5.86 6.42 16.39
CA GLN A 149 -5.84 7.78 16.91
C GLN A 149 -4.49 8.44 16.77
N LYS A 150 -3.40 7.74 17.11
CA LYS A 150 -2.04 8.27 16.91
C LYS A 150 -1.74 8.50 15.43
N ILE A 151 -2.20 7.60 14.55
CA ILE A 151 -2.10 7.79 13.10
C ILE A 151 -2.88 9.05 12.68
N ALA A 152 -4.12 9.20 13.14
CA ALA A 152 -4.97 10.32 12.78
C ALA A 152 -4.43 11.67 13.24
N GLU A 153 -3.97 11.76 14.48
CA GLU A 153 -3.36 12.96 15.04
C GLU A 153 -2.01 13.29 14.41
N ALA A 154 -1.19 12.28 14.07
CA ALA A 154 0.06 12.48 13.34
C ALA A 154 -0.21 13.05 11.94
N LEU A 155 -1.14 12.47 11.19
CA LEU A 155 -1.53 12.98 9.86
C LEU A 155 -2.13 14.38 9.92
N LYS A 156 -2.90 14.68 10.98
CA LYS A 156 -3.43 16.02 11.26
C LYS A 156 -2.32 17.03 11.54
N SER A 157 -1.27 16.65 12.25
CA SER A 157 -0.16 17.55 12.59
C SER A 157 0.63 18.05 11.38
N ILE A 158 0.54 17.35 10.24
CA ILE A 158 1.18 17.71 8.98
C ILE A 158 0.19 18.17 7.90
N ASP A 159 -1.05 18.55 8.27
CA ASP A 159 -2.14 18.95 7.36
C ASP A 159 -2.46 17.91 6.26
N SER A 160 -2.46 16.61 6.62
CA SER A 160 -2.65 15.48 5.69
C SER A 160 -3.84 14.58 6.02
N GLU A 161 -4.86 15.11 6.72
CA GLU A 161 -6.05 14.35 7.15
C GLU A 161 -6.83 13.72 5.98
N HIS A 162 -6.65 14.22 4.75
CA HIS A 162 -7.23 13.59 3.56
C HIS A 162 -6.70 12.17 3.32
N CYS A 163 -5.54 11.80 3.88
CA CYS A 163 -5.00 10.45 3.82
C CYS A 163 -5.72 9.46 4.75
N ILE A 164 -6.55 9.92 5.70
CA ILE A 164 -7.31 9.03 6.61
C ILE A 164 -8.21 8.07 5.84
N LYS A 165 -8.84 8.53 4.75
CA LYS A 165 -9.61 7.65 3.87
C LYS A 165 -8.76 6.47 3.35
N GLY A 166 -7.49 6.71 3.04
CA GLY A 166 -6.55 5.67 2.64
C GLY A 166 -6.19 4.71 3.77
N ILE A 167 -5.97 5.23 5.00
CA ILE A 167 -5.72 4.41 6.20
C ILE A 167 -6.91 3.51 6.51
N ILE A 168 -8.14 4.02 6.42
CA ILE A 168 -9.36 3.23 6.62
C ILE A 168 -9.45 2.12 5.56
N LYS A 169 -9.20 2.45 4.27
CA LYS A 169 -9.14 1.43 3.21
C LYS A 169 -8.06 0.38 3.47
N MET A 170 -6.90 0.77 3.98
CA MET A 170 -5.82 -0.15 4.38
C MET A 170 -6.28 -1.10 5.49
N ILE A 171 -6.92 -0.60 6.55
CA ILE A 171 -7.42 -1.44 7.66
C ILE A 171 -8.48 -2.43 7.17
N ILE A 172 -9.39 -2.00 6.28
CA ILE A 172 -10.37 -2.88 5.66
C ILE A 172 -9.69 -3.93 4.77
N PHE A 173 -8.69 -3.54 4.00
CA PHE A 173 -7.92 -4.48 3.18
C PHE A 173 -7.17 -5.51 4.02
N ASP A 174 -6.53 -5.08 5.11
CA ASP A 174 -5.88 -5.96 6.09
C ASP A 174 -6.87 -6.94 6.72
N ALA A 175 -8.12 -6.51 6.96
CA ALA A 175 -9.19 -7.40 7.40
C ALA A 175 -9.62 -8.40 6.32
N ILE A 176 -9.52 -8.09 5.03
CA ILE A 176 -9.83 -9.03 3.93
C ILE A 176 -8.77 -10.12 3.83
N ILE A 177 -7.50 -9.74 3.88
CA ILE A 177 -6.38 -10.69 3.73
C ILE A 177 -5.90 -11.28 5.06
N GLY A 178 -6.42 -10.81 6.19
CA GLY A 178 -6.02 -11.23 7.53
C GLY A 178 -4.59 -10.83 7.89
N ASN A 179 -4.17 -9.60 7.53
CA ASN A 179 -2.83 -9.11 7.83
C ASN A 179 -2.74 -8.66 9.31
N THR A 180 -1.86 -9.31 10.06
CA THR A 180 -1.68 -9.04 11.50
C THR A 180 -0.45 -8.19 11.82
N ASP A 181 0.29 -7.76 10.80
CA ASP A 181 1.65 -7.20 10.93
C ASP A 181 1.80 -5.86 10.19
N ARG A 182 0.70 -5.08 10.10
CA ARG A 182 0.70 -3.70 9.59
C ARG A 182 1.28 -2.74 10.62
N HIS A 183 2.56 -2.91 10.95
CA HIS A 183 3.26 -1.98 11.84
C HIS A 183 3.50 -0.62 11.19
N SER A 184 3.92 0.36 11.98
CA SER A 184 4.07 1.76 11.55
C SER A 184 5.07 1.99 10.41
N GLU A 185 5.93 1.03 10.11
CA GLU A 185 6.90 1.08 8.99
C GLU A 185 6.32 0.45 7.71
N ASN A 186 5.22 -0.32 7.81
CA ASN A 186 4.55 -1.02 6.70
C ASN A 186 3.45 -0.19 6.03
N TRP A 187 3.47 1.12 6.23
CA TRP A 187 2.70 2.11 5.48
C TRP A 187 3.47 3.42 5.47
N ALA A 188 3.26 4.25 4.45
CA ALA A 188 4.04 5.46 4.26
C ALA A 188 3.25 6.57 3.58
N ILE A 189 3.76 7.79 3.70
CA ILE A 189 3.33 8.92 2.89
C ILE A 189 4.39 9.16 1.82
N VAL A 190 3.94 9.15 0.57
CA VAL A 190 4.72 9.62 -0.58
C VAL A 190 4.59 11.14 -0.65
N ILE A 191 5.73 11.82 -0.59
CA ILE A 191 5.85 13.26 -0.78
C ILE A 191 6.27 13.51 -2.23
N THR A 192 5.51 14.32 -2.96
CA THR A 192 5.81 14.64 -4.37
C THR A 192 6.09 16.13 -4.58
N GLY A 193 7.02 16.48 -5.47
CA GLY A 193 7.14 17.86 -5.97
C GLY A 193 7.86 18.84 -5.03
N LYS A 194 8.95 18.43 -4.38
CA LYS A 194 9.78 19.31 -3.51
C LYS A 194 9.98 20.73 -4.07
N GLU A 195 10.26 20.85 -5.35
CA GLU A 195 10.43 22.14 -6.03
C GLU A 195 9.18 23.02 -5.94
N ILE A 196 7.99 22.46 -6.15
CA ILE A 196 6.72 23.20 -6.03
C ILE A 196 6.45 23.58 -4.57
N TYR A 197 6.83 22.74 -3.61
CA TYR A 197 6.68 23.08 -2.19
C TYR A 197 7.55 24.28 -1.83
N GLN A 198 8.82 24.27 -2.28
CA GLN A 198 9.72 25.41 -2.08
C GLN A 198 9.17 26.67 -2.76
N ILE A 199 8.72 26.55 -4.01
CA ILE A 199 8.07 27.64 -4.75
C ILE A 199 6.86 28.21 -4.00
N LEU A 200 5.98 27.36 -3.44
CA LEU A 200 4.80 27.79 -2.69
C LEU A 200 5.16 28.44 -1.35
N LYS A 201 6.22 27.96 -0.69
CA LYS A 201 6.77 28.55 0.53
C LYS A 201 7.35 29.94 0.24
N ASP A 202 8.10 30.08 -0.83
CA ASP A 202 8.62 31.36 -1.30
C ASP A 202 7.47 32.29 -1.75
N MET A 203 6.34 31.74 -2.20
CA MET A 203 5.16 32.52 -2.58
C MET A 203 4.45 33.20 -1.40
N HIS A 204 4.66 32.73 -0.16
CA HIS A 204 4.09 33.36 1.03
C HIS A 204 4.67 34.76 1.27
N SER A 205 5.96 34.98 0.96
CA SER A 205 6.65 36.27 1.12
C SER A 205 6.39 37.27 -0.02
N VAL A 206 5.63 36.87 -1.06
CA VAL A 206 5.31 37.72 -2.21
C VAL A 206 4.11 38.65 -1.93
N SER A 207 4.21 39.91 -2.38
CA SER A 207 3.17 40.94 -2.17
C SER A 207 1.81 40.60 -2.80
N PHE A 208 0.75 41.20 -2.26
CA PHE A 208 -0.63 40.99 -2.72
C PHE A 208 -0.83 41.26 -4.22
N TRP A 209 -0.24 42.34 -4.74
CA TRP A 209 -0.34 42.71 -6.16
C TRP A 209 0.27 41.66 -7.09
N ASN A 210 1.38 41.07 -6.69
CA ASN A 210 2.02 39.99 -7.44
C ASN A 210 1.18 38.69 -7.37
N LYS A 211 0.54 38.41 -6.23
CA LYS A 211 -0.43 37.29 -6.10
C LYS A 211 -1.66 37.50 -7.00
N LEU A 212 -2.15 38.74 -7.14
CA LEU A 212 -3.27 39.09 -8.01
C LEU A 212 -2.92 38.90 -9.49
N ILE A 213 -1.76 39.42 -9.92
CA ILE A 213 -1.24 39.23 -11.30
C ILE A 213 -1.11 37.74 -11.62
N TYR A 214 -0.62 36.95 -10.67
CA TYR A 214 -0.48 35.49 -10.82
C TYR A 214 -1.83 34.79 -11.00
N ASN A 215 -2.85 35.13 -10.21
CA ASN A 215 -4.22 34.59 -10.35
C ASN A 215 -4.84 34.90 -11.72
N ILE A 216 -4.65 36.12 -12.23
CA ILE A 216 -5.13 36.54 -13.55
C ILE A 216 -4.45 35.69 -14.63
N HIS A 217 -3.12 35.51 -14.53
CA HIS A 217 -2.35 34.76 -15.52
C HIS A 217 -2.68 33.26 -15.52
N LEU A 218 -2.86 32.64 -14.35
CA LEU A 218 -3.34 31.27 -14.21
C LEU A 218 -4.71 31.07 -14.87
N THR A 219 -5.63 32.00 -14.61
CA THR A 219 -6.99 31.94 -15.14
C THR A 219 -6.98 32.00 -16.67
N TYR A 220 -6.11 32.85 -17.23
CA TYR A 220 -5.93 32.97 -18.67
C TYR A 220 -5.28 31.70 -19.29
N LYS A 221 -4.20 31.18 -18.69
CA LYS A 221 -3.45 30.02 -19.20
C LYS A 221 -4.24 28.71 -19.15
N PHE A 222 -5.01 28.48 -18.07
CA PHE A 222 -5.82 27.26 -17.90
C PHE A 222 -7.24 27.38 -18.46
N ARG A 223 -7.62 28.55 -19.02
CA ARG A 223 -8.98 28.87 -19.50
C ARG A 223 -10.08 28.59 -18.46
N ARG A 224 -9.75 28.64 -17.16
CA ARG A 224 -10.65 28.37 -16.03
C ARG A 224 -10.19 29.15 -14.81
N ARG A 225 -11.13 29.57 -13.95
CA ARG A 225 -10.85 30.36 -12.73
C ARG A 225 -10.13 29.50 -11.67
N ILE A 226 -8.80 29.57 -11.68
CA ILE A 226 -7.92 28.91 -10.72
C ILE A 226 -7.30 29.98 -9.82
N THR A 227 -7.46 29.83 -8.51
CA THR A 227 -6.87 30.74 -7.51
C THR A 227 -5.66 30.09 -6.83
N ILE A 228 -4.72 30.89 -6.33
CA ILE A 228 -3.58 30.44 -5.52
C ILE A 228 -4.04 29.56 -4.36
N ALA A 229 -5.12 29.95 -3.65
CA ALA A 229 -5.68 29.13 -2.57
C ALA A 229 -6.16 27.75 -3.04
N ARG A 230 -6.77 27.66 -4.24
CA ARG A 230 -7.16 26.37 -4.84
C ARG A 230 -5.95 25.55 -5.27
N ILE A 231 -4.90 26.19 -5.78
CA ILE A 231 -3.63 25.52 -6.11
C ILE A 231 -2.96 25.02 -4.84
N GLN A 232 -2.82 25.84 -3.81
CA GLN A 232 -2.25 25.45 -2.51
C GLN A 232 -3.01 24.26 -1.92
N LYS A 233 -4.35 24.29 -1.91
CA LYS A 233 -5.18 23.17 -1.42
C LYS A 233 -5.02 21.90 -2.26
N ARG A 234 -5.05 22.02 -3.60
CA ARG A 234 -4.89 20.88 -4.52
C ARG A 234 -3.47 20.33 -4.51
N TYR A 235 -2.49 21.20 -4.32
CA TYR A 235 -1.09 20.88 -4.16
C TYR A 235 -0.84 20.15 -2.85
N ARG A 236 -1.31 20.65 -1.69
CA ARG A 236 -1.19 19.93 -0.41
C ARG A 236 -1.75 18.51 -0.46
N ARG A 237 -2.92 18.33 -1.09
CA ARG A 237 -3.53 17.00 -1.33
C ARG A 237 -2.74 16.12 -2.30
N GLY A 238 -2.01 16.74 -3.21
CA GLY A 238 -1.12 16.06 -4.14
C GLY A 238 0.28 15.83 -3.58
N TYR A 239 0.70 16.65 -2.62
CA TYR A 239 2.01 16.69 -1.98
C TYR A 239 2.15 15.48 -1.08
N TYR A 240 1.23 15.30 -0.13
CA TYR A 240 1.14 14.11 0.70
C TYR A 240 0.12 13.14 0.12
N LYS A 241 0.58 11.95 -0.29
CA LYS A 241 -0.28 10.84 -0.70
C LYS A 241 0.05 9.62 0.14
N LEU A 242 -0.95 8.86 0.58
CA LEU A 242 -0.68 7.54 1.11
C LEU A 242 -0.02 6.69 0.02
N SER A 243 1.06 5.99 0.35
CA SER A 243 1.70 5.05 -0.56
C SER A 243 0.72 3.92 -0.94
N PRO A 244 0.88 3.29 -2.11
CA PRO A 244 0.29 1.99 -2.36
C PRO A 244 0.62 1.02 -1.22
N LEU A 245 -0.29 0.11 -0.87
CA LEU A 245 -0.09 -0.85 0.20
C LEU A 245 1.01 -1.85 -0.22
N TYR A 246 1.96 -2.11 0.67
CA TYR A 246 3.09 -3.02 0.48
C TYR A 246 3.31 -3.87 1.74
N ASP A 247 4.27 -4.80 1.73
CA ASP A 247 4.54 -5.75 2.83
C ASP A 247 3.29 -6.50 3.34
N ASN A 248 2.63 -7.22 2.43
CA ASN A 248 1.45 -8.03 2.74
C ASN A 248 1.80 -9.50 2.99
N GLY A 249 3.09 -9.87 3.04
CA GLY A 249 3.55 -11.25 3.21
C GLY A 249 3.04 -11.92 4.49
N SER A 250 2.81 -11.14 5.55
CA SER A 250 2.29 -11.60 6.85
C SER A 250 0.76 -11.88 6.88
N SER A 251 0.19 -12.34 5.76
CA SER A 251 -1.25 -12.50 5.54
C SER A 251 -1.61 -13.91 5.05
N LEU A 252 -2.92 -14.16 4.88
CA LEU A 252 -3.48 -15.37 4.24
C LEU A 252 -3.13 -16.69 4.95
N GLY A 253 -2.93 -16.66 6.27
CA GLY A 253 -2.61 -17.85 7.05
C GLY A 253 -1.25 -18.46 6.69
N ARG A 254 -0.27 -17.64 6.32
CA ARG A 254 1.09 -18.07 5.96
C ARG A 254 1.76 -18.94 7.04
N GLU A 255 1.35 -18.84 8.29
CA GLU A 255 1.83 -19.61 9.44
C GLU A 255 1.16 -20.98 9.60
N LEU A 256 0.10 -21.27 8.85
CA LEU A 256 -0.62 -22.53 8.93
C LEU A 256 0.10 -23.62 8.14
N ASP A 257 0.32 -24.77 8.78
CA ASP A 257 0.71 -26.00 8.11
C ASP A 257 -0.48 -26.65 7.36
N GLU A 258 -0.20 -27.67 6.56
CA GLU A 258 -1.23 -28.37 5.77
C GLU A 258 -2.25 -29.13 6.64
N SER A 259 -1.88 -29.56 7.85
CA SER A 259 -2.79 -30.25 8.76
C SER A 259 -3.88 -29.31 9.25
N ARG A 260 -3.50 -28.11 9.72
CA ARG A 260 -4.44 -27.06 10.14
C ARG A 260 -5.27 -26.53 8.99
N ILE A 261 -4.70 -26.43 7.79
CA ILE A 261 -5.46 -26.09 6.58
C ILE A 261 -6.57 -27.11 6.33
N ASN A 262 -6.26 -28.40 6.36
CA ASN A 262 -7.24 -29.46 6.17
C ASN A 262 -8.34 -29.44 7.25
N GLU A 263 -7.95 -29.19 8.51
CA GLU A 263 -8.89 -29.01 9.61
C GLU A 263 -9.88 -27.87 9.35
N TYR A 264 -9.40 -26.70 8.91
CA TYR A 264 -10.24 -25.54 8.64
C TYR A 264 -11.09 -25.67 7.36
N LEU A 265 -10.62 -26.44 6.38
CA LEU A 265 -11.43 -26.78 5.21
C LEU A 265 -12.64 -27.64 5.61
N ASN A 266 -12.39 -28.65 6.46
CA ASN A 266 -13.39 -29.62 6.89
C ASN A 266 -14.32 -29.11 8.02
N ASN A 267 -13.91 -28.09 8.76
CA ASN A 267 -14.69 -27.51 9.85
C ASN A 267 -14.80 -25.99 9.73
N GLN A 268 -15.96 -25.53 9.25
CA GLN A 268 -16.23 -24.10 9.05
C GLN A 268 -16.27 -23.32 10.37
N GLU A 269 -16.78 -23.90 11.47
CA GLU A 269 -16.84 -23.23 12.76
C GLU A 269 -15.43 -22.91 13.30
N LYS A 270 -14.51 -23.87 13.18
CA LYS A 270 -13.09 -23.66 13.53
C LYS A 270 -12.43 -22.58 12.68
N LEU A 271 -12.76 -22.52 11.39
CA LEU A 271 -12.27 -21.46 10.50
C LEU A 271 -12.80 -20.08 10.90
N ILE A 272 -14.10 -19.98 11.19
CA ILE A 272 -14.72 -18.72 11.67
C ILE A 272 -14.10 -18.29 13.00
N HIS A 273 -13.89 -19.23 13.92
CA HIS A 273 -13.19 -18.96 15.19
C HIS A 273 -11.77 -18.45 14.97
N PHE A 274 -11.01 -19.05 14.04
CA PHE A 274 -9.69 -18.59 13.64
C PHE A 274 -9.72 -17.16 13.08
N ILE A 275 -10.68 -16.85 12.21
CA ILE A 275 -10.88 -15.50 11.65
C ILE A 275 -11.15 -14.47 12.75
N ASN A 276 -12.07 -14.78 13.67
CA ASN A 276 -12.50 -13.89 14.75
C ASN A 276 -11.42 -13.67 15.82
N LYS A 277 -10.49 -14.62 15.98
CA LYS A 277 -9.31 -14.46 16.84
C LYS A 277 -8.22 -13.56 16.25
N GLY A 278 -8.22 -13.35 14.93
CA GLY A 278 -7.21 -12.53 14.27
C GLY A 278 -7.31 -11.06 14.68
N LYS A 279 -6.19 -10.48 15.11
CA LYS A 279 -6.10 -9.08 15.52
C LYS A 279 -5.11 -8.32 14.63
N PRO A 280 -5.48 -7.16 14.06
CA PRO A 280 -4.56 -6.29 13.32
C PRO A 280 -3.51 -5.71 14.27
N ASP A 281 -2.38 -5.23 13.72
CA ASP A 281 -1.39 -4.49 14.53
C ASP A 281 -1.96 -3.16 15.05
N ILE A 282 -2.71 -2.45 14.20
CA ILE A 282 -3.36 -1.18 14.54
C ILE A 282 -4.47 -1.38 15.58
N ARG A 283 -4.41 -0.59 16.65
CA ARG A 283 -5.35 -0.62 17.80
C ARG A 283 -6.39 0.49 17.72
N TRP A 284 -7.44 0.35 18.55
CA TRP A 284 -8.33 1.44 18.89
C TRP A 284 -7.96 1.99 20.26
N ASN A 285 -7.30 3.16 20.31
CA ASN A 285 -6.58 3.63 21.49
C ASN A 285 -5.65 2.52 22.00
N ASP A 286 -5.80 2.10 23.26
CA ASP A 286 -5.04 1.00 23.85
C ASP A 286 -5.70 -0.38 23.64
N LYS A 287 -6.94 -0.43 23.12
CA LYS A 287 -7.71 -1.66 22.95
C LYS A 287 -7.29 -2.41 21.67
N HIS A 288 -6.95 -3.69 21.84
CA HIS A 288 -6.61 -4.60 20.75
C HIS A 288 -7.82 -5.41 20.32
N LEU A 289 -8.67 -4.75 19.52
CA LEU A 289 -9.88 -5.32 18.92
C LEU A 289 -9.51 -6.33 17.81
N ASN A 290 -10.44 -7.23 17.47
CA ASN A 290 -10.30 -8.01 16.25
C ASN A 290 -10.55 -7.14 15.00
N HIS A 291 -10.26 -7.68 13.81
CA HIS A 291 -10.40 -6.93 12.56
C HIS A 291 -11.80 -6.32 12.34
N LEU A 292 -12.87 -7.08 12.56
CA LEU A 292 -14.24 -6.63 12.29
C LEU A 292 -14.69 -5.61 13.35
N GLU A 293 -14.36 -5.84 14.62
CA GLU A 293 -14.61 -4.91 15.73
C GLU A 293 -13.92 -3.56 15.51
N LEU A 294 -12.67 -3.57 15.03
CA LEU A 294 -11.95 -2.34 14.70
C LEU A 294 -12.66 -1.55 13.61
N ILE A 295 -13.08 -2.21 12.52
CA ILE A 295 -13.83 -1.54 11.44
C ILE A 295 -15.16 -0.99 11.95
N ARG A 296 -15.92 -1.77 12.74
CA ARG A 296 -17.18 -1.30 13.35
C ARG A 296 -16.96 -0.07 14.23
N THR A 297 -15.88 -0.05 14.99
CA THR A 297 -15.57 1.06 15.89
C THR A 297 -15.15 2.30 15.10
N ILE A 298 -14.28 2.15 14.09
CA ILE A 298 -13.90 3.25 13.18
C ILE A 298 -15.13 3.80 12.44
N ARG A 299 -16.09 2.95 12.07
CA ARG A 299 -17.32 3.36 11.38
C ARG A 299 -18.18 4.33 12.20
N LEU A 300 -18.12 4.26 13.54
CA LEU A 300 -18.86 5.20 14.39
C LEU A 300 -18.38 6.64 14.18
N ASP A 301 -17.06 6.82 13.99
CA ASP A 301 -16.43 8.13 13.83
C ASP A 301 -16.27 8.53 12.34
N TYR A 302 -16.15 7.55 11.44
CA TYR A 302 -15.91 7.73 9.99
C TYR A 302 -16.91 6.92 9.13
N PRO A 303 -18.23 7.14 9.29
CA PRO A 303 -19.24 6.32 8.60
C PRO A 303 -19.17 6.46 7.09
N ASN A 304 -18.87 7.66 6.57
CA ASN A 304 -18.83 7.93 5.14
C ASN A 304 -17.68 7.19 4.45
N GLU A 305 -16.48 7.23 5.05
CA GLU A 305 -15.28 6.58 4.54
C GLU A 305 -15.42 5.06 4.55
N VAL A 306 -15.93 4.50 5.67
CA VAL A 306 -16.14 3.05 5.82
C VAL A 306 -17.23 2.56 4.87
N ASN A 307 -18.41 3.18 4.87
CA ASN A 307 -19.52 2.76 4.00
C ASN A 307 -19.17 2.90 2.52
N SER A 308 -18.45 3.96 2.13
CA SER A 308 -17.94 4.11 0.77
C SER A 308 -17.00 2.96 0.38
N ALA A 309 -16.10 2.56 1.27
CA ALA A 309 -15.19 1.44 0.99
C ALA A 309 -15.94 0.09 0.90
N ILE A 310 -16.88 -0.17 1.82
CA ILE A 310 -17.71 -1.39 1.79
C ILE A 310 -18.54 -1.46 0.51
N ASN A 311 -19.15 -0.35 0.09
CA ASN A 311 -19.93 -0.29 -1.15
C ASN A 311 -19.07 -0.56 -2.39
N GLU A 312 -17.85 -0.02 -2.46
CA GLU A 312 -16.90 -0.32 -3.54
C GLU A 312 -16.55 -1.82 -3.58
N ILE A 313 -16.30 -2.44 -2.42
CA ILE A 313 -16.04 -3.89 -2.31
C ILE A 313 -17.24 -4.68 -2.81
N LYS A 314 -18.45 -4.37 -2.33
CA LYS A 314 -19.70 -5.05 -2.71
C LYS A 314 -19.96 -5.00 -4.22
N GLN A 315 -19.67 -3.86 -4.86
CA GLN A 315 -19.87 -3.70 -6.31
C GLN A 315 -18.83 -4.45 -7.14
N ARG A 316 -17.62 -4.68 -6.62
CA ARG A 316 -16.50 -5.26 -7.37
C ARG A 316 -16.24 -6.73 -7.07
N TYR A 317 -16.67 -7.21 -5.91
CA TYR A 317 -16.38 -8.57 -5.49
C TYR A 317 -17.08 -9.57 -6.41
N ASN A 318 -16.31 -10.53 -6.90
CA ASN A 318 -16.79 -11.64 -7.69
C ASN A 318 -16.01 -12.90 -7.28
N LYS A 319 -16.71 -13.84 -6.64
CA LYS A 319 -16.11 -15.08 -6.13
C LYS A 319 -15.48 -15.93 -7.24
N ASN A 320 -16.10 -16.00 -8.42
CA ASN A 320 -15.55 -16.76 -9.56
C ASN A 320 -14.22 -16.16 -10.04
N LYS A 321 -14.12 -14.84 -10.06
CA LYS A 321 -12.86 -14.15 -10.39
C LYS A 321 -11.79 -14.38 -9.33
N LEU A 322 -12.16 -14.43 -8.05
CA LEU A 322 -11.23 -14.81 -6.97
C LEU A 322 -10.70 -16.23 -7.20
N ILE A 323 -11.59 -17.20 -7.46
CA ILE A 323 -11.21 -18.59 -7.77
C ILE A 323 -10.27 -18.62 -8.97
N GLU A 324 -10.61 -17.94 -10.06
CA GLU A 324 -9.78 -17.86 -11.27
C GLU A 324 -8.38 -17.34 -10.95
N ILE A 325 -8.26 -16.26 -10.16
CA ILE A 325 -6.97 -15.70 -9.76
C ILE A 325 -6.14 -16.74 -9.02
N ILE A 326 -6.69 -17.37 -7.98
CA ILE A 326 -5.94 -18.27 -7.10
C ILE A 326 -5.57 -19.58 -7.80
N ASP A 327 -6.49 -20.17 -8.56
CA ASP A 327 -6.23 -21.45 -9.24
C ASP A 327 -5.17 -21.32 -10.33
N ASN A 328 -5.04 -20.15 -10.96
CA ASN A 328 -4.11 -19.92 -12.06
C ASN A 328 -2.80 -19.24 -11.66
N ILE A 329 -2.63 -18.85 -10.38
CA ILE A 329 -1.56 -17.92 -9.97
C ILE A 329 -0.14 -18.49 -10.14
N ASP A 330 0.01 -19.81 -10.00
CA ASP A 330 1.27 -20.55 -10.00
C ASP A 330 1.44 -21.48 -11.23
N LYS A 331 0.45 -21.53 -12.14
CA LYS A 331 0.46 -22.45 -13.29
C LYS A 331 1.63 -22.28 -14.24
N ARG A 332 2.28 -21.11 -14.24
CA ARG A 332 3.39 -20.78 -15.15
C ARG A 332 4.76 -20.96 -14.51
N ILE A 333 4.83 -21.46 -13.27
CA ILE A 333 6.08 -21.63 -12.53
C ILE A 333 7.04 -22.56 -13.31
N PRO A 334 8.33 -22.18 -13.48
CA PRO A 334 9.30 -23.02 -14.16
C PRO A 334 9.47 -24.38 -13.44
N PRO A 335 9.75 -25.48 -14.17
CA PRO A 335 9.91 -26.81 -13.56
C PRO A 335 10.92 -26.87 -12.40
N LYS A 336 12.02 -26.09 -12.47
CA LYS A 336 13.01 -26.00 -11.39
C LYS A 336 12.47 -25.46 -10.06
N PHE A 337 11.31 -24.81 -10.07
CA PHE A 337 10.66 -24.24 -8.87
C PHE A 337 9.30 -24.88 -8.60
N VAL A 338 9.01 -26.07 -9.16
CA VAL A 338 7.72 -26.75 -8.97
C VAL A 338 7.38 -26.96 -7.49
N GLU A 339 8.37 -27.14 -6.64
CA GLU A 339 8.17 -27.30 -5.20
C GLU A 339 7.58 -26.05 -4.52
N TYR A 340 7.67 -24.88 -5.14
CA TYR A 340 7.11 -23.61 -4.67
C TYR A 340 5.69 -23.35 -5.19
N THR A 341 5.10 -24.27 -5.94
CA THR A 341 3.66 -24.20 -6.29
C THR A 341 2.80 -24.33 -5.03
N ILE A 342 1.60 -23.74 -5.06
CA ILE A 342 0.71 -23.72 -3.90
C ILE A 342 -0.10 -25.02 -3.90
N PRO A 343 -0.10 -25.80 -2.80
CA PRO A 343 -0.93 -27.00 -2.68
C PRO A 343 -2.42 -26.70 -2.90
N GLN A 344 -3.15 -27.64 -3.50
CA GLN A 344 -4.55 -27.41 -3.85
C GLN A 344 -5.44 -27.11 -2.63
N ASN A 345 -5.23 -27.81 -1.52
CA ASN A 345 -5.98 -27.54 -0.28
C ASN A 345 -5.66 -26.13 0.26
N ARG A 346 -4.41 -25.67 0.17
CA ARG A 346 -4.05 -24.30 0.51
C ARG A 346 -4.72 -23.27 -0.40
N LYS A 347 -4.82 -23.52 -1.71
CA LYS A 347 -5.59 -22.65 -2.63
C LYS A 347 -7.06 -22.58 -2.24
N GLN A 348 -7.70 -23.72 -1.99
CA GLN A 348 -9.09 -23.80 -1.53
C GLN A 348 -9.29 -23.06 -0.20
N PHE A 349 -8.34 -23.20 0.74
CA PHE A 349 -8.36 -22.49 2.01
C PHE A 349 -8.29 -20.97 1.80
N ILE A 350 -7.35 -20.48 0.98
CA ILE A 350 -7.20 -19.05 0.70
C ILE A 350 -8.48 -18.48 0.10
N ILE A 351 -9.09 -19.19 -0.87
CA ILE A 351 -10.37 -18.79 -1.47
C ILE A 351 -11.46 -18.70 -0.40
N LYS A 352 -11.66 -19.75 0.40
CA LYS A 352 -12.67 -19.80 1.46
C LYS A 352 -12.44 -18.73 2.53
N TYR A 353 -11.18 -18.52 2.91
CA TYR A 353 -10.75 -17.54 3.91
C TYR A 353 -11.06 -16.10 3.49
N ILE A 354 -10.68 -15.72 2.25
CA ILE A 354 -10.96 -14.39 1.70
C ILE A 354 -12.47 -14.20 1.50
N ASP A 355 -13.18 -15.19 0.96
CA ASP A 355 -14.62 -15.13 0.71
C ASP A 355 -15.41 -14.88 2.02
N LEU A 356 -15.13 -15.66 3.07
CA LEU A 356 -15.77 -15.47 4.37
C LEU A 356 -15.49 -14.07 4.95
N ARG A 357 -14.24 -13.60 4.89
CA ARG A 357 -13.86 -12.27 5.39
C ARG A 357 -14.54 -11.14 4.61
N ILE A 358 -14.61 -11.23 3.28
CA ILE A 358 -15.31 -10.23 2.45
C ILE A 358 -16.80 -10.20 2.79
N ASN A 359 -17.46 -11.36 2.89
CA ASN A 359 -18.88 -11.42 3.22
C ASN A 359 -19.16 -10.82 4.60
N SER A 360 -18.35 -11.15 5.61
CA SER A 360 -18.47 -10.53 6.95
C SER A 360 -18.24 -9.01 6.95
N ILE A 361 -17.41 -8.48 6.05
CA ILE A 361 -17.19 -7.02 5.91
C ILE A 361 -18.37 -6.35 5.19
N ILE A 362 -18.96 -7.00 4.20
CA ILE A 362 -20.14 -6.48 3.48
C ILE A 362 -21.37 -6.40 4.38
N GLU A 363 -21.46 -7.28 5.37
CA GLU A 363 -22.54 -7.32 6.38
C GLU A 363 -22.38 -6.30 7.52
N LEU A 364 -21.22 -5.63 7.63
CA LEU A 364 -21.02 -4.57 8.62
C LEU A 364 -21.98 -3.41 8.38
#